data_AF-A0A9D5ITJ3-F1
#
_entry.id   AF-A0A9D5ITJ3-F1
#
_cell.length_a   1.000
_cell.length_b   1.000
_cell.length_c   1.000
_cell.angle_alpha   90.00
_cell.angle_beta   90.00
_cell.angle_gamma   90.00
#
_symmetry.space_group_name_H-M   'P 1'
#
loop_
_entity.id
_entity.type
_entity.pdbx_description
1 polymer ?
#
loop_
_entity_poly.entity_id
_entity_poly.type
_entity_poly.pdbx_seq_one_letter_code
_entity_poly.pdbx_strand_id
1 'polypeptide(L)' 'MQAAKPLFDYPKYWAECFGPAPFLPMSREEMDQLGWDSCDIIIVTGDAYVDHPSFGMAI' A
#
# COMPACT_ATOMS: atom_id res chain seq x y z
N MET A 1 24.80 -7.12 26.58
CA MET A 1 24.37 -6.93 25.18
C MET A 1 22.86 -7.08 25.14
N GLN A 2 22.13 -6.09 24.67
CA GLN A 2 20.69 -6.21 24.49
C GLN A 2 20.43 -7.02 23.22
N ALA A 3 19.65 -8.09 23.31
CA ALA A 3 19.28 -8.89 22.15
C ALA A 3 18.45 -8.03 21.18
N ALA A 4 18.70 -8.17 19.87
CA ALA A 4 17.94 -7.46 18.85
C ALA A 4 16.48 -7.91 18.88
N LYS A 5 15.56 -6.96 18.72
CA LYS A 5 14.13 -7.23 18.69
C LYS A 5 13.78 -8.02 17.41
N PRO A 6 13.02 -9.13 17.50
CA PRO A 6 12.55 -9.87 16.32
C PRO A 6 11.73 -9.00 15.36
N LEU A 7 11.85 -9.26 14.06
CA LEU A 7 11.22 -8.45 13.00
C LEU A 7 9.69 -8.35 13.13
N PHE A 8 9.04 -9.39 13.65
CA PHE A 8 7.58 -9.45 13.76
C PHE A 8 7.03 -8.98 15.11
N ASP A 9 7.90 -8.58 16.04
CA ASP A 9 7.50 -8.13 17.38
C ASP A 9 7.26 -6.60 17.41
N TYR A 10 7.45 -5.92 16.28
CA TYR A 10 7.17 -4.49 16.18
C TYR A 10 5.66 -4.26 16.18
N PRO A 11 5.17 -3.23 16.90
CA PRO A 11 3.78 -2.85 16.83
C PRO A 11 3.45 -2.53 15.38
N LYS A 12 2.31 -3.04 14.93
CA LYS A 12 1.84 -2.85 13.58
C LYS A 12 1.41 -1.39 13.40
N TYR A 13 1.36 -0.93 12.14
CA TYR A 13 1.01 0.45 11.85
C TYR A 13 -0.43 0.76 12.30
N TRP A 14 -0.70 2.01 12.64
CA TRP A 14 -1.93 2.45 13.32
C TRP A 14 -3.22 2.08 12.57
N ALA A 15 -3.16 2.00 11.23
CA ALA A 15 -4.29 1.76 10.36
C ALA A 15 -4.53 0.28 10.02
N GLU A 16 -3.75 -0.65 10.58
CA GLU A 16 -3.88 -2.07 10.24
C GLU A 16 -5.28 -2.65 10.57
N CYS A 17 -5.97 -2.08 11.56
CA CYS A 17 -7.33 -2.47 11.92
C CYS A 17 -8.38 -2.13 10.85
N PHE A 18 -8.11 -1.19 9.94
CA PHE A 18 -9.03 -0.84 8.85
C PHE A 18 -8.97 -1.83 7.70
N GLY A 19 -7.94 -2.69 7.66
CA GLY A 19 -7.71 -3.63 6.56
C GLY A 19 -7.40 -2.92 5.24
N PRO A 20 -7.16 -3.69 4.16
CA PRO A 20 -6.98 -3.14 2.83
C PRO A 20 -8.30 -2.52 2.33
N ALA A 21 -8.22 -1.39 1.64
CA ALA A 21 -9.38 -0.80 0.98
C ALA A 21 -9.94 -1.76 -0.09
N PRO A 22 -11.27 -1.88 -0.21
CA PRO A 22 -11.90 -2.76 -1.20
C PRO A 22 -11.67 -2.29 -2.65
N PHE A 23 -11.37 -1.00 -2.86
CA PHE A 23 -11.05 -0.40 -4.15
C PHE A 23 -10.16 0.83 -3.95
N LEU A 24 -9.48 1.26 -5.02
CA LEU A 24 -8.73 2.52 -5.03
C LEU A 24 -9.73 3.69 -5.22
N PRO A 25 -9.81 4.66 -4.30
CA PRO A 25 -10.71 5.80 -4.46
C PRO A 25 -10.27 6.65 -5.66
N MET A 26 -11.25 7.05 -6.47
CA MET A 26 -11.10 7.94 -7.62
C MET A 26 -11.74 9.31 -7.37
N SER A 27 -12.54 9.47 -6.31
CA SER A 27 -13.12 10.75 -5.87
C SER A 27 -12.88 11.03 -4.38
N ARG A 28 -13.09 12.30 -3.97
CA ARG A 28 -13.06 12.70 -2.56
C ARG A 28 -14.18 12.04 -1.76
N GLU A 29 -15.39 11.92 -2.33
CA GLU A 29 -16.49 11.26 -1.63
C GLU A 29 -16.18 9.78 -1.34
N GLU A 30 -15.45 9.11 -2.23
CA GLU A 30 -15.00 7.73 -2.01
C GLU A 30 -13.92 7.64 -0.92
N MET A 31 -13.01 8.62 -0.85
CA MET A 31 -12.05 8.71 0.26
C MET A 31 -12.77 8.87 1.60
N ASP A 32 -13.80 9.73 1.67
CA ASP A 32 -14.58 9.94 2.89
C ASP A 32 -15.31 8.66 3.33
N GLN A 33 -15.82 7.87 2.38
CA GLN A 33 -16.43 6.55 2.66
C GLN A 33 -15.43 5.54 3.21
N LEU A 34 -14.17 5.61 2.76
CA LEU A 34 -13.08 4.79 3.29
C LEU A 34 -12.50 5.34 4.61
N GLY A 35 -12.93 6.54 5.05
CA GLY A 35 -12.39 7.23 6.21
C GLY A 35 -10.98 7.81 5.99
N TRP A 36 -10.60 8.04 4.74
CA TRP A 36 -9.29 8.58 4.37
C TRP A 36 -9.34 10.11 4.29
N ASP A 37 -8.52 10.79 5.08
CA ASP A 37 -8.35 12.23 5.02
C ASP A 37 -7.45 12.66 3.84
N SER A 38 -6.44 11.84 3.52
CA SER A 38 -5.49 12.08 2.44
C SER A 38 -4.86 10.77 1.93
N CYS A 39 -4.32 10.79 0.71
CA CYS A 39 -3.50 9.69 0.19
C CYS A 39 -2.02 10.02 0.45
N ASP A 40 -1.36 9.28 1.35
CA ASP A 40 0.06 9.51 1.66
C ASP A 40 0.98 9.17 0.47
N ILE A 41 0.74 8.02 -0.17
CA ILE A 41 1.55 7.52 -1.29
C ILE A 41 0.60 6.88 -2.31
N ILE A 42 0.64 7.38 -3.55
CA ILE A 42 -0.03 6.77 -4.70
C ILE A 42 1.05 6.26 -5.64
N ILE A 43 1.12 4.94 -5.83
CA ILE A 43 2.02 4.33 -6.80
C ILE A 43 1.22 4.08 -8.08
N VAL A 44 1.39 4.97 -9.06
CA VAL A 44 0.84 4.76 -10.41
C VAL A 44 1.90 4.02 -11.21
N THR A 45 1.67 2.74 -11.50
CA THR A 45 2.53 1.98 -12.40
C THR A 45 1.96 2.06 -13.81
N GLY A 46 2.73 2.65 -14.73
CA GLY A 46 2.47 2.57 -16.16
C GLY A 46 3.21 1.36 -16.70
N ASP A 47 2.67 0.16 -16.52
CA ASP A 47 3.18 -1.01 -17.22
C ASP A 47 2.74 -0.91 -18.68
N ALA A 48 3.62 -0.39 -19.53
CA ALA A 48 3.47 -0.56 -20.97
C ALA A 48 3.93 -1.98 -21.26
N TYR A 49 2.99 -2.87 -21.60
CA TYR A 49 3.30 -4.22 -22.05
C TYR A 49 4.26 -4.13 -23.24
N VAL A 50 5.54 -4.34 -22.96
CA VAL A 50 6.56 -4.63 -23.96
C VAL A 50 6.82 -6.11 -23.79
N ASP A 51 6.60 -6.91 -24.83
CA ASP A 51 6.89 -8.35 -24.86
C ASP A 51 8.40 -8.61 -24.79
N HIS A 52 9.02 -8.23 -23.69
CA HIS A 52 10.42 -8.43 -23.43
C HIS A 52 10.58 -9.02 -22.03
N PRO A 53 11.10 -10.26 -21.90
CA PRO A 53 11.19 -11.00 -20.64
C PRO A 53 12.12 -10.39 -19.58
N SER A 54 12.64 -9.17 -19.82
CA SER A 54 13.46 -8.41 -18.86
C SER A 54 12.74 -7.21 -18.23
N PHE A 55 11.55 -6.85 -18.70
CA PHE A 55 10.70 -5.82 -18.09
C PHE A 55 9.53 -6.49 -17.37
N GLY A 56 9.83 -7.16 -16.27
CA GLY A 56 8.79 -7.59 -15.34
C GLY A 56 8.46 -6.45 -14.38
N MET A 57 7.17 -6.20 -14.13
CA MET A 57 6.75 -5.69 -12.83
C MET A 57 7.19 -6.73 -11.80
N ALA A 58 8.10 -6.35 -10.89
CA ALA A 58 8.36 -7.18 -9.72
C ALA A 58 7.06 -7.23 -8.90
N ILE A 59 6.38 -8.37 -8.97
CA ILE A 59 5.30 -8.79 -8.07
C ILE A 59 5.74 -8.71 -6.61
#